data_AF-A0A351WX91-F1
#
_entry.id   AF-A0A351WX91-F1
#
_cell.length_a   1.000
_cell.length_b   1.000
_cell.length_c   1.000
_cell.angle_alpha   90.00
_cell.angle_beta   90.00
_cell.angle_gamma   90.00
#
_symmetry.space_group_name_H-M   'P 1'
#
loop_
_entity.id
_entity.type
_entity.pdbx_description
1 polymer ?
#
loop_
_entity_poly.entity_id
_entity_poly.type
_entity_poly.pdbx_seq_one_letter_code
_entity_poly.pdbx_strand_id
1 'polypeptide(L)'
;MSFQLHRVTRNYRNLAPTKFHVFNQRIKTSLVDKTRIPESIWAANMTLLQSYLSTSDKHDGVYHESLLGSKLLIAEREVLQAQLVIYLDEIASLLEMAAVRTPDILIGSGFDLQKERRGHSRAKATAAARNAAHAEQEEGESGTPA
;
A
#
# COMPACT_ATOMS: atom_id res chain seq x y z
N MET A 1 21.59 13.52 -0.68
CA MET A 1 20.51 12.78 0.04
C MET A 1 19.47 12.37 -0.99
N SER A 2 19.23 11.08 -1.18
CA SER A 2 18.15 10.61 -2.06
C SER A 2 16.83 10.72 -1.32
N PHE A 3 15.95 11.66 -1.70
CA PHE A 3 14.57 11.66 -1.24
C PHE A 3 13.87 10.47 -1.91
N GLN A 4 13.67 9.40 -1.15
CA GLN A 4 12.86 8.29 -1.63
C GLN A 4 11.39 8.70 -1.54
N LEU A 5 10.77 8.89 -2.70
CA LEU A 5 9.36 9.20 -2.79
C LEU A 5 8.57 7.91 -2.59
N HIS A 6 8.17 7.61 -1.35
CA HIS A 6 7.19 6.57 -1.09
C HIS A 6 5.85 7.00 -1.71
N ARG A 7 5.28 6.15 -2.56
CA ARG A 7 3.95 6.37 -3.16
C ARG A 7 2.97 5.34 -2.65
N VAL A 8 1.73 5.77 -2.44
CA VAL A 8 0.62 4.92 -2.06
C VAL A 8 0.22 4.05 -3.26
N THR A 9 0.14 2.75 -3.02
CA THR A 9 -0.43 1.81 -3.98
C THR A 9 -1.95 1.90 -3.90
N ARG A 10 -2.60 2.17 -5.02
CA ARG A 10 -4.07 2.30 -5.12
C ARG A 10 -4.75 0.95 -5.41
N ASN A 11 -4.24 -0.12 -4.82
CA ASN A 11 -4.75 -1.49 -4.99
C ASN A 11 -6.14 -1.67 -4.35
N TYR A 12 -6.48 -0.85 -3.36
CA TYR A 12 -7.77 -0.85 -2.68
C TYR A 12 -8.97 -0.63 -3.59
N ARG A 13 -8.78 0.01 -4.75
CA ARG A 13 -9.81 0.20 -5.79
C ARG A 13 -10.42 -1.10 -6.30
N ASN A 14 -9.66 -2.20 -6.24
CA ASN A 14 -10.04 -3.50 -6.80
C ASN A 14 -10.13 -4.60 -5.73
N LEU A 15 -10.20 -4.25 -4.45
CA LEU A 15 -10.30 -5.24 -3.38
C LEU A 15 -11.70 -5.85 -3.31
N ALA A 16 -11.73 -7.17 -3.10
CA ALA A 16 -12.96 -7.88 -2.74
C ALA A 16 -13.52 -7.35 -1.40
N PRO A 17 -14.85 -7.39 -1.18
CA PRO A 17 -15.49 -6.71 -0.05
C PRO A 17 -14.87 -6.97 1.32
N THR A 18 -14.59 -8.23 1.66
CA THR A 18 -13.95 -8.59 2.94
C THR A 18 -12.55 -8.00 3.08
N LYS A 19 -11.75 -8.04 2.03
CA LYS A 19 -10.40 -7.46 2.04
C LYS A 19 -10.45 -5.93 2.10
N PHE A 20 -11.41 -5.33 1.39
CA PHE A 20 -11.64 -3.90 1.43
C PHE A 20 -12.03 -3.44 2.84
N HIS A 21 -12.96 -4.14 3.50
CA HIS A 21 -13.36 -3.83 4.87
C HIS A 21 -12.18 -3.85 5.84
N VAL A 22 -11.37 -4.93 5.83
CA VAL A 22 -10.18 -5.03 6.69
C VAL A 22 -9.17 -3.91 6.40
N PHE A 23 -8.92 -3.64 5.11
CA PHE A 23 -8.07 -2.54 4.69
C PHE A 23 -8.59 -1.20 5.21
N ASN A 24 -9.87 -0.92 5.04
CA ASN A 24 -10.50 0.33 5.46
C ASN A 24 -10.45 0.52 6.99
N GLN A 25 -10.68 -0.52 7.79
CA GLN A 25 -10.54 -0.42 9.25
C GLN A 25 -9.11 -0.14 9.69
N ARG A 26 -8.12 -0.72 9.00
CA ARG A 26 -6.70 -0.42 9.22
C ARG A 26 -6.39 1.05 8.94
N ILE A 27 -6.84 1.57 7.79
CA ILE A 27 -6.66 2.99 7.45
C ILE A 27 -7.31 3.88 8.49
N LYS A 28 -8.59 3.66 8.79
CA LYS A 28 -9.35 4.42 9.79
C LYS A 28 -8.61 4.50 11.14
N THR A 29 -8.15 3.35 11.64
CA THR A 29 -7.39 3.29 12.90
C THR A 29 -6.11 4.14 12.83
N SER A 30 -5.37 4.04 11.72
CA SER A 30 -4.17 4.84 11.48
C SER A 30 -4.44 6.34 11.38
N LEU A 31 -5.53 6.76 10.75
CA LEU A 31 -5.84 8.19 10.57
C LEU A 31 -6.34 8.86 11.86
N VAL A 32 -6.98 8.11 12.75
CA VAL A 32 -7.45 8.60 14.06
C VAL A 32 -6.29 8.65 15.09
N ASP A 33 -5.24 7.86 14.88
CA ASP A 33 -4.06 7.86 15.74
C ASP A 33 -3.21 9.14 15.54
N LYS A 34 -3.47 10.13 16.41
CA LYS A 34 -2.77 11.42 16.42
C LYS A 34 -1.26 11.31 16.63
N THR A 35 -0.76 10.18 17.13
CA THR A 35 0.69 9.96 17.28
C THR A 35 1.37 9.66 15.95
N ARG A 36 0.61 9.20 14.94
CA ARG A 36 1.10 8.86 13.60
C ARG A 36 0.86 9.97 12.60
N ILE A 37 -0.31 10.63 12.69
CA ILE A 37 -0.71 11.69 11.79
C ILE A 37 -1.10 12.92 12.60
N PRO A 38 -0.24 13.96 12.60
CA PRO A 38 -0.55 15.22 13.29
C PRO A 38 -1.81 15.88 12.74
N GLU A 39 -2.61 16.48 13.62
CA GLU A 39 -3.86 17.15 13.25
C GLU A 39 -3.65 18.33 12.28
N SER A 40 -2.44 18.92 12.28
CA SER A 40 -2.04 19.98 11.35
C SER A 40 -2.09 19.57 9.88
N ILE A 41 -1.93 18.28 9.58
CA ILE A 41 -2.06 17.73 8.22
C ILE A 41 -3.50 17.89 7.70
N TRP A 42 -4.48 17.80 8.61
CA TRP A 42 -5.89 17.88 8.30
C TRP A 42 -6.45 19.29 8.37
N ALA A 43 -5.70 20.28 8.85
CA ALA A 43 -6.21 21.63 9.13
C ALA A 43 -6.98 22.27 7.96
N ALA A 44 -6.51 22.09 6.72
CA ALA A 44 -7.17 22.59 5.52
C ALA A 44 -8.21 21.63 4.91
N ASN A 45 -8.26 20.37 5.38
CA ASN A 45 -9.05 19.28 4.80
C ASN A 45 -9.82 18.49 5.86
N MET A 46 -10.23 19.14 6.96
CA MET A 46 -10.88 18.48 8.08
C MET A 46 -12.20 17.83 7.66
N THR A 47 -12.94 18.48 6.76
CA THR A 47 -14.18 17.95 6.18
C THR A 47 -13.96 16.63 5.44
N LEU A 48 -12.82 16.47 4.74
CA LEU A 48 -12.48 15.21 4.06
C LEU A 48 -12.29 14.08 5.09
N LEU A 49 -11.52 14.33 6.15
CA LEU A 49 -11.30 13.35 7.21
C LEU A 49 -12.63 12.96 7.88
N GLN A 50 -13.46 13.93 8.27
CA GLN A 50 -14.76 13.66 8.90
C GLN A 50 -15.71 12.90 7.98
N SER A 51 -15.77 13.26 6.70
CA SER A 51 -16.60 12.57 5.71
C SER A 51 -16.15 11.12 5.51
N TYR A 52 -14.83 10.90 5.45
CA TYR A 52 -14.25 9.56 5.40
C TYR A 52 -14.61 8.75 6.65
N LEU A 53 -14.39 9.29 7.85
CA LEU A 53 -14.65 8.58 9.11
C LEU A 53 -16.12 8.19 9.25
N SER A 54 -17.03 9.14 8.99
CA SER A 54 -18.48 8.89 9.05
C SER A 54 -18.92 7.82 8.03
N THR A 55 -18.41 7.89 6.80
CA THR A 55 -18.73 6.88 5.77
C THR A 55 -18.14 5.52 6.12
N SER A 56 -16.96 5.51 6.74
CA SER A 56 -16.26 4.32 7.19
C SER A 56 -17.01 3.60 8.31
N ASP A 57 -17.56 4.36 9.28
CA ASP A 57 -18.46 3.84 10.32
C ASP A 57 -19.73 3.23 9.73
N LYS A 58 -20.36 3.93 8.77
CA LYS A 58 -21.55 3.41 8.11
C LYS A 58 -21.27 2.12 7.33
N HIS A 59 -20.17 2.09 6.59
CA HIS A 59 -19.73 0.90 5.86
C HIS A 59 -19.45 -0.28 6.80
N ASP A 60 -18.91 -0.04 7.99
CA ASP A 60 -18.66 -1.08 9.01
C ASP A 60 -19.96 -1.79 9.42
N GLY A 61 -20.99 -1.02 9.80
CA GLY A 61 -22.30 -1.56 10.16
C GLY A 61 -22.94 -2.34 9.01
N VAL A 62 -23.01 -1.74 7.82
CA VAL A 62 -23.62 -2.37 6.64
C VAL A 62 -22.86 -3.63 6.21
N TYR A 63 -21.52 -3.65 6.34
CA TYR A 63 -20.72 -4.82 6.01
C TYR A 63 -21.18 -6.04 6.82
N HIS A 64 -21.30 -5.91 8.14
CA HIS A 64 -21.70 -7.02 9.00
C HIS A 64 -23.12 -7.50 8.72
N GLU A 65 -24.07 -6.59 8.53
CA GLU A 65 -25.46 -6.94 8.22
C GLU A 65 -25.59 -7.58 6.83
N SER A 66 -24.80 -7.14 5.85
CA SER A 66 -24.82 -7.68 4.48
C SER A 66 -24.37 -9.15 4.39
N LEU A 67 -23.63 -9.66 5.39
CA LEU A 67 -23.22 -11.07 5.45
C LEU A 67 -24.41 -12.02 5.59
N LEU A 68 -25.56 -11.51 6.04
CA LEU A 68 -26.81 -12.27 6.13
C LEU A 68 -27.52 -12.43 4.76
N GLY A 69 -26.96 -11.87 3.68
CA GLY A 69 -27.42 -12.12 2.30
C GLY A 69 -28.53 -11.19 1.80
N SER A 70 -28.83 -10.10 2.50
CA SER A 70 -29.79 -9.10 2.02
C SER A 70 -29.26 -8.35 0.78
N LYS A 71 -29.97 -8.46 -0.35
CA LYS A 71 -29.59 -7.80 -1.61
C LYS A 71 -29.52 -6.28 -1.48
N LEU A 72 -30.41 -5.67 -0.69
CA LEU A 72 -30.43 -4.23 -0.45
C LEU A 72 -29.15 -3.79 0.27
N LEU A 73 -28.79 -4.49 1.35
CA LEU A 73 -27.59 -4.18 2.15
C LEU A 73 -26.30 -4.45 1.37
N ILE A 74 -26.29 -5.47 0.51
CA ILE A 74 -25.17 -5.73 -0.41
C ILE A 74 -24.97 -4.56 -1.37
N ALA A 75 -26.05 -4.06 -1.99
CA ALA A 75 -25.97 -2.91 -2.89
C ALA A 75 -25.54 -1.64 -2.16
N GLU A 76 -26.06 -1.40 -0.96
CA GLU A 76 -25.65 -0.25 -0.13
C GLU A 76 -24.15 -0.33 0.23
N ARG A 77 -23.66 -1.53 0.62
CA ARG A 77 -22.23 -1.75 0.88
C ARG A 77 -21.38 -1.39 -0.33
N GLU A 78 -21.79 -1.79 -1.53
CA GLU A 78 -21.05 -1.51 -2.78
C GLU A 78 -20.98 -0.01 -3.07
N VAL A 79 -22.08 0.72 -2.86
CA VAL A 79 -22.11 2.19 -2.99
C VAL A 79 -21.18 2.85 -1.97
N LEU A 80 -21.23 2.41 -0.71
CA LEU A 80 -20.35 2.95 0.34
C LEU A 80 -18.88 2.62 0.07
N GLN A 81 -18.57 1.43 -0.42
CA GLN A 81 -17.22 1.05 -0.83
C GLN A 81 -16.73 1.96 -1.97
N ALA A 82 -17.54 2.21 -2.99
CA ALA A 82 -17.18 3.13 -4.08
C ALA A 82 -16.94 4.56 -3.58
N GLN A 83 -17.76 5.04 -2.65
CA GLN A 83 -17.57 6.36 -2.04
C GLN A 83 -16.29 6.42 -1.20
N LEU A 84 -16.01 5.38 -0.41
CA LEU A 84 -14.78 5.28 0.38
C LEU A 84 -13.53 5.26 -0.51
N VAL A 85 -13.58 4.62 -1.68
CA VAL A 85 -12.47 4.63 -2.64
C VAL A 85 -12.13 6.06 -3.07
N ILE A 86 -13.14 6.91 -3.31
CA ILE A 86 -12.93 8.32 -3.68
C ILE A 86 -12.20 9.06 -2.54
N TYR A 87 -12.69 8.93 -1.31
CA TYR A 87 -12.04 9.56 -0.16
C TYR A 87 -10.62 9.04 0.07
N LEU A 88 -10.40 7.73 -0.08
CA LEU A 88 -9.08 7.12 0.06
C LEU A 88 -8.09 7.64 -1.00
N ASP A 89 -8.55 7.92 -2.21
CA ASP A 89 -7.72 8.52 -3.27
C ASP A 89 -7.32 9.96 -2.95
N GLU A 90 -8.24 10.76 -2.42
CA GLU A 90 -7.97 12.13 -1.99
C GLU A 90 -7.02 12.15 -0.78
N ILE A 91 -7.30 11.32 0.22
CA ILE A 91 -6.46 11.16 1.42
C ILE A 91 -5.05 10.71 1.02
N ALA A 92 -4.93 9.69 0.15
CA ALA A 92 -3.64 9.22 -0.32
C ALA A 92 -2.85 10.35 -0.98
N SER A 93 -3.49 11.15 -1.84
CA SER A 93 -2.85 12.27 -2.52
C SER A 93 -2.40 13.36 -1.54
N LEU A 94 -3.22 13.65 -0.51
CA LEU A 94 -2.88 14.59 0.56
C LEU A 94 -1.66 14.12 1.36
N LEU A 95 -1.64 12.85 1.77
CA LEU A 95 -0.54 12.28 2.53
C LEU A 95 0.74 12.18 1.68
N GLU A 96 0.63 11.86 0.39
CA GLU A 96 1.76 11.90 -0.56
C GLU A 96 2.37 13.30 -0.66
N MET A 97 1.56 14.36 -0.65
CA MET A 97 2.05 15.75 -0.61
C MET A 97 2.70 16.10 0.72
N ALA A 98 2.10 15.71 1.85
CA ALA A 98 2.64 15.93 3.18
C ALA A 98 3.99 15.21 3.39
N ALA A 99 4.14 14.02 2.78
CA ALA A 99 5.33 13.19 2.87
C ALA A 99 6.59 13.84 2.28
N VAL A 100 6.45 14.87 1.45
CA VAL A 100 7.59 15.67 0.96
C VAL A 100 8.35 16.30 2.13
N ARG A 101 7.64 16.70 3.19
CA ARG A 101 8.22 17.32 4.39
C ARG A 101 8.35 16.34 5.55
N THR A 102 7.44 15.38 5.64
CA THR A 102 7.38 14.41 6.74
C THR A 102 7.15 13.00 6.20
N PRO A 103 8.18 12.32 5.66
CA PRO A 103 8.03 11.04 4.98
C PRO A 103 7.38 9.94 5.82
N ASP A 104 7.62 9.96 7.14
CA ASP A 104 7.12 8.96 8.10
C ASP A 104 5.59 8.89 8.17
N ILE A 105 4.91 9.96 7.73
CA ILE A 105 3.44 10.02 7.70
C ILE A 105 2.86 8.89 6.84
N LEU A 106 3.52 8.53 5.73
CA LEU A 106 3.07 7.45 4.86
C LEU A 106 3.26 6.08 5.50
N ILE A 107 4.31 5.90 6.30
CA ILE A 107 4.56 4.67 7.03
C ILE A 107 3.48 4.47 8.10
N GLY A 108 3.09 5.54 8.79
CA GLY A 108 2.02 5.52 9.80
C GLY A 108 0.61 5.41 9.25
N SER A 109 0.40 5.76 7.97
CA SER A 109 -0.94 5.92 7.35
C SER A 109 -1.76 4.64 7.18
N GLY A 110 -1.12 3.47 7.26
CA GLY A 110 -1.77 2.18 7.03
C GLY A 110 -2.02 1.86 5.55
N PHE A 111 -1.63 2.73 4.61
CA PHE A 111 -1.67 2.44 3.18
C PHE A 111 -0.58 1.43 2.79
N ASP A 112 -0.87 0.63 1.76
CA ASP A 112 0.16 -0.18 1.13
C ASP A 112 1.05 0.74 0.29
N LEU A 113 2.34 0.77 0.59
CA LEU A 113 3.30 1.60 -0.15
C LEU A 113 3.94 0.80 -1.29
N GLN A 114 4.23 1.45 -2.41
CA GLN A 114 5.01 0.84 -3.47
C GLN A 114 6.39 0.49 -2.90
N LYS A 115 6.68 -0.80 -2.77
CA LYS A 115 8.03 -1.27 -2.43
C LYS A 115 8.94 -0.89 -3.58
N GLU A 116 9.89 0.00 -3.31
CA GLU A 116 10.98 0.24 -4.22
C GLU A 116 11.70 -1.12 -4.43
N ARG A 117 11.77 -1.59 -5.68
CA ARG A 117 12.61 -2.74 -6.06
C ARG A 117 14.07 -2.34 -5.88
N ARG A 118 14.54 -2.21 -4.64
CA ARG A 118 15.97 -2.13 -4.34
C ARG A 118 16.57 -3.51 -4.65
N GLY A 119 17.10 -3.66 -5.85
CA GLY A 119 18.24 -4.56 -6.09
C GLY A 119 17.97 -6.02 -6.47
N HIS A 120 16.95 -6.33 -7.28
CA HIS A 120 16.92 -7.65 -7.95
C HIS A 120 17.98 -7.81 -9.06
N SER A 121 18.81 -6.79 -9.30
CA SER A 121 19.96 -6.89 -10.22
C SER A 121 21.19 -7.50 -9.56
N ARG A 122 21.30 -7.50 -8.22
CA ARG A 122 22.50 -8.04 -7.56
C ARG A 122 22.51 -9.57 -7.54
N ALA A 123 21.35 -10.21 -7.36
CA ALA A 123 21.23 -11.67 -7.41
C ALA A 123 21.49 -12.25 -8.81
N LYS A 124 21.09 -11.53 -9.88
CA LYS A 124 21.37 -11.96 -11.25
C LYS A 124 22.85 -11.74 -11.63
N ALA A 125 23.49 -10.71 -11.09
CA ALA A 125 24.92 -10.47 -11.27
C ALA A 125 25.80 -11.47 -10.50
N THR A 126 25.44 -11.88 -9.28
CA THR A 126 26.18 -12.95 -8.56
C THR A 126 25.96 -14.32 -9.18
N ALA A 127 24.79 -14.60 -9.77
CA ALA A 127 24.56 -15.83 -10.51
C ALA A 127 25.36 -15.88 -11.82
N ALA A 128 25.43 -14.76 -12.56
CA ALA A 128 26.27 -14.66 -13.77
C ALA A 128 27.77 -14.77 -13.45
N ALA A 129 28.25 -14.16 -12.37
CA ALA A 129 29.64 -14.27 -11.94
C ALA A 129 30.01 -15.68 -11.44
N ARG A 130 29.10 -16.39 -10.75
CA ARG A 130 29.32 -17.79 -10.37
C ARG A 130 29.37 -18.74 -11.56
N ASN A 131 28.55 -18.51 -12.58
CA ASN A 131 28.55 -19.34 -13.78
C ASN A 131 29.79 -19.08 -14.66
N ALA A 132 30.33 -17.86 -14.69
CA ALA A 132 31.59 -17.56 -15.36
C ALA A 132 32.80 -18.19 -14.65
N ALA A 133 32.83 -18.20 -13.31
CA ALA A 133 33.91 -18.80 -12.54
C ALA A 133 33.95 -20.34 -12.60
N HIS A 134 32.84 -21.00 -12.95
CA HIS A 134 32.79 -22.46 -13.16
C HIS A 134 33.21 -22.89 -14.57
N ALA A 135 33.19 -21.99 -15.55
CA ALA A 135 33.56 -22.30 -16.93
C ALA A 135 35.08 -22.37 -17.15
N GLU A 136 35.89 -21.77 -16.26
CA GLU A 136 37.35 -21.76 -16.35
C GLU A 136 38.03 -22.97 -15.67
N GLN A 137 37.27 -23.90 -15.07
CA GLN A 137 37.83 -25.08 -14.39
C GLN A 137 37.74 -26.40 -15.17
N GLU A 138 37.12 -26.44 -16.36
CA GLU A 138 37.02 -27.67 -17.16
C GLU A 138 37.99 -27.76 -18.36
N GLU A 139 38.80 -26.73 -18.65
CA GLU A 139 39.84 -26.81 -19.69
C GLU A 139 41.22 -27.05 -19.08
N GLY A 140 41.43 -28.26 -18.55
CA GLY A 140 42.64 -28.58 -17.81
C GLY A 140 43.10 -30.03 -17.85
N GLU A 141 42.84 -30.79 -18.92
CA GLU A 141 43.55 -32.06 -19.12
C GLU A 141 43.68 -32.46 -20.59
N SER A 142 44.74 -32.00 -21.25
CA SER A 142 45.32 -32.71 -22.39
C SER A 142 46.82 -32.43 -22.45
N GLY A 143 47.58 -33.21 -21.68
CA GLY A 143 49.03 -33.29 -21.80
C GLY A 143 49.40 -34.53 -22.61
N THR A 144 49.69 -34.35 -23.90
CA THR A 144 50.53 -35.27 -24.70
C THR A 144 51.77 -34.49 -25.12
N PRO A 145 53.00 -34.96 -24.80
CA PRO A 145 53.93 -35.43 -25.84
C PRO A 145 54.87 -36.55 -25.30
N ALA A 146 55.64 -37.34 -26.05
CA ALA A 146 55.96 -37.51 -27.47
C ALA A 146 56.37 -38.99 -27.66
#